data_AF-A0A0S8C8J9-F1
#
_entry.id   AF-A0A0S8C8J9-F1
#
_cell.length_a   1.000
_cell.length_b   1.000
_cell.length_c   1.000
_cell.angle_alpha   90.00
_cell.angle_beta   90.00
_cell.angle_gamma   90.00
#
_symmetry.space_group_name_H-M   'P 1'
#
loop_
_entity.id
_entity.type
_entity.pdbx_description
1 polymer ?
#
loop_
_entity_poly.entity_id
_entity_poly.type
_entity_poly.pdbx_seq_one_letter_code
_entity_poly.pdbx_strand_id
1 'polypeptide(L)'
;SQILRGLAQGLSEKESLNAADLASALQESSKMAYKGISNPVEGTMLTVIKDIAAAVQTEAANNGGDMITIMEAAVDAAGESVANTPNLLDVLRQAGVVDAGGQGLHTIFDGVLRYLRGEMEQMRFRKPQIIVTDLHATKLPQMIAADEVPYGYCTEFLLKGEKLDTDKIRKKLEKKGESLIVVGDESAARIHIHTLEPGDVISYAGGLGTLHQVSIRNMDEQHHDYLEMQKDRGPAVDTAIVAVVAGDGLSDVFTSLGITVIVPGGQTMNPSTKDLLQAVEQAVSDKAIILPNNKNIVATANQVQSLTEKKIEVVPTTTIPQGVAALLAFDYEANLESNIQIMTRAMGAVKTIEICRAVRSAKLGDLKIKKKQPIGFLDGDLVSVGESGLDVLNKMLSKLDLGKIEVITIYYGADTKPAEAEQVAGDIRSRYPQLQIEVVRGGQPHYNYIISIE
;
A
#
# COMPACT_ATOMS: atom_id res chain seq x y z
N SER A 1 -3.82 25.38 -6.27
CA SER A 1 -4.23 26.79 -6.25
C SER A 1 -3.26 27.70 -7.02
N GLN A 2 -1.94 27.61 -6.80
CA GLN A 2 -0.95 28.46 -7.49
C GLN A 2 -0.93 28.25 -9.01
N ILE A 3 -1.08 27.02 -9.48
CA ILE A 3 -1.22 26.70 -10.91
C ILE A 3 -2.36 27.52 -11.54
N LEU A 4 -3.56 27.47 -10.95
CA LEU A 4 -4.72 28.21 -11.45
C LEU A 4 -4.54 29.72 -11.34
N ARG A 5 -3.84 30.22 -10.31
CA ARG A 5 -3.53 31.64 -10.18
C ARG A 5 -2.57 32.10 -11.28
N GLY A 6 -1.53 31.34 -11.58
CA GLY A 6 -0.61 31.64 -12.67
C GLY A 6 -1.30 31.58 -14.03
N LEU A 7 -2.22 30.62 -14.22
CA LEU A 7 -3.04 30.54 -15.43
C LEU A 7 -3.93 31.79 -15.57
N ALA A 8 -4.64 32.17 -14.52
CA ALA A 8 -5.50 33.35 -14.50
C ALA A 8 -4.72 34.65 -14.73
N GLN A 9 -3.51 34.76 -14.17
CA GLN A 9 -2.63 35.90 -14.40
C GLN A 9 -2.10 35.93 -15.84
N GLY A 10 -1.69 34.78 -16.39
CA GLY A 10 -1.22 34.68 -17.78
C GLY A 10 -2.31 34.95 -18.84
N LEU A 11 -3.58 34.77 -18.45
CA LEU A 11 -4.76 35.03 -19.28
C LEU A 11 -5.49 36.33 -18.90
N SER A 12 -4.88 37.18 -18.07
CA SER A 12 -5.53 38.42 -17.63
C SER A 12 -5.95 39.29 -18.82
N GLU A 13 -7.16 39.86 -18.74
CA GLU A 13 -7.73 40.77 -19.76
C GLU A 13 -8.01 40.14 -21.13
N LYS A 14 -8.00 38.81 -21.23
CA LYS A 14 -8.36 38.09 -22.47
C LYS A 14 -9.78 37.54 -22.42
N GLU A 15 -10.59 37.89 -23.41
CA GLU A 15 -11.94 37.31 -23.61
C GLU A 15 -11.91 35.94 -24.31
N SER A 16 -10.86 35.69 -25.10
CA SER A 16 -10.59 34.43 -25.80
C SER A 16 -9.08 34.19 -25.86
N LEU A 17 -8.66 32.93 -25.99
CA LEU A 17 -7.25 32.55 -26.01
C LEU A 17 -6.93 31.63 -27.20
N ASN A 18 -5.73 31.79 -27.77
CA ASN A 18 -5.16 30.89 -28.76
C ASN A 18 -4.09 29.97 -28.15
N ALA A 19 -3.47 29.12 -28.97
CA ALA A 19 -2.43 28.17 -28.54
C ALA A 19 -1.23 28.85 -27.84
N ALA A 20 -0.75 29.98 -28.36
CA ALA A 20 0.38 30.70 -27.80
C ALA A 20 0.03 31.37 -26.46
N ASP A 21 -1.22 31.84 -26.32
CA ASP A 21 -1.74 32.38 -25.08
C ASP A 21 -1.80 31.31 -23.98
N LEU A 22 -2.31 30.12 -24.31
CA LEU A 22 -2.37 28.99 -23.40
C LEU A 22 -0.96 28.54 -22.98
N ALA A 23 -0.04 28.41 -23.93
CA ALA A 23 1.35 28.04 -23.66
C ALA A 23 2.01 29.02 -22.67
N SER A 24 1.86 30.32 -22.93
CA SER A 24 2.42 31.37 -22.06
C SER A 24 1.82 31.33 -20.66
N ALA A 25 0.50 31.12 -20.55
CA ALA A 25 -0.19 31.05 -19.27
C ALA A 25 0.16 29.78 -18.47
N LEU A 26 0.37 28.64 -19.12
CA LEU A 26 0.81 27.40 -18.46
C LEU A 26 2.27 27.49 -17.99
N GLN A 27 3.13 28.19 -18.72
CA GLN A 27 4.48 28.51 -18.22
C GLN A 27 4.43 29.36 -16.96
N GLU A 28 3.58 30.38 -16.93
CA GLU A 28 3.41 31.21 -15.74
C GLU A 28 2.80 30.41 -14.57
N SER A 29 1.87 29.51 -14.88
CA SER A 29 1.32 28.55 -13.92
C SER A 29 2.40 27.70 -13.26
N SER A 30 3.31 27.13 -14.06
CA SER A 30 4.43 26.33 -13.57
C SER A 30 5.38 27.18 -12.71
N LYS A 31 5.85 28.33 -13.21
CA LYS A 31 6.74 29.23 -12.46
C LYS A 31 6.16 29.64 -11.11
N MET A 32 4.87 30.00 -11.09
CA MET A 32 4.19 30.41 -9.86
C MET A 32 4.02 29.24 -8.88
N ALA A 33 3.71 28.05 -9.38
CA ALA A 33 3.60 26.85 -8.54
C ALA A 33 4.93 26.52 -7.84
N TYR A 34 6.06 26.56 -8.57
CA TYR A 34 7.38 26.35 -7.98
C TYR A 34 7.76 27.45 -6.98
N LYS A 35 7.46 28.72 -7.29
CA LYS A 35 7.76 29.84 -6.38
C LYS A 35 6.92 29.83 -5.10
N GLY A 36 5.71 29.26 -5.16
CA GLY A 36 4.78 29.20 -4.03
C GLY A 36 5.11 28.14 -2.97
N ILE A 37 6.12 27.30 -3.20
CA ILE A 37 6.50 26.20 -2.33
C ILE A 37 7.95 26.38 -1.87
N SER A 38 8.18 26.29 -0.56
CA SER A 38 9.50 26.51 0.04
C SER A 38 10.55 25.47 -0.40
N ASN A 39 10.14 24.21 -0.54
CA ASN A 39 10.97 23.10 -1.01
C ASN A 39 10.23 22.35 -2.13
N PRO A 40 10.33 22.81 -3.39
CA PRO A 40 9.70 22.13 -4.52
C PRO A 40 10.36 20.76 -4.74
N VAL A 41 9.54 19.73 -4.94
CA VAL A 41 9.99 18.34 -5.11
C VAL A 41 9.55 17.83 -6.48
N GLU A 42 10.50 17.29 -7.24
CA GLU A 42 10.22 16.62 -8.52
C GLU A 42 9.57 15.25 -8.29
N GLY A 43 8.77 14.79 -9.26
CA GLY A 43 7.89 13.63 -9.11
C GLY A 43 6.59 13.95 -8.38
N THR A 44 6.21 15.24 -8.31
CA THR A 44 4.91 15.69 -7.79
C THR A 44 4.13 16.43 -8.89
N MET A 45 2.93 16.93 -8.58
CA MET A 45 2.15 17.79 -9.48
C MET A 45 2.92 18.97 -10.09
N LEU A 46 4.02 19.41 -9.47
CA LEU A 46 4.92 20.43 -9.99
C LEU A 46 5.63 19.99 -11.28
N THR A 47 6.11 18.75 -11.30
CA THR A 47 6.72 18.15 -12.49
C THR A 47 5.67 18.05 -13.60
N VAL A 48 4.47 17.58 -13.26
CA VAL A 48 3.39 17.41 -14.23
C VAL A 48 3.00 18.73 -14.90
N ILE A 49 2.80 19.82 -14.14
CA ILE A 49 2.47 21.12 -14.75
C ILE A 49 3.62 21.71 -15.59
N LYS A 50 4.88 21.43 -15.20
CA LYS A 50 6.06 21.84 -15.97
C LYS A 50 6.12 21.09 -17.31
N ASP A 51 5.89 19.79 -17.30
CA ASP A 51 5.94 18.95 -18.50
C ASP A 51 4.78 19.28 -19.45
N ILE A 52 3.57 19.50 -18.90
CA ILE A 52 2.42 20.02 -19.67
C ILE A 52 2.79 21.35 -20.35
N ALA A 53 3.34 22.31 -19.60
CA ALA A 53 3.68 23.62 -20.15
C ALA A 53 4.73 23.54 -21.26
N ALA A 54 5.70 22.62 -21.14
CA ALA A 54 6.71 22.38 -22.16
C ALA A 54 6.12 21.73 -23.42
N ALA A 55 5.26 20.72 -23.27
CA ALA A 55 4.61 20.05 -24.40
C ALA A 55 3.70 21.01 -25.18
N VAL A 56 2.87 21.77 -24.47
CA VAL A 56 2.00 22.79 -25.09
C VAL A 56 2.80 23.87 -25.80
N GLN A 57 3.94 24.30 -25.24
CA GLN A 57 4.81 25.27 -25.91
C GLN A 57 5.40 24.71 -27.22
N THR A 58 5.88 23.48 -27.21
CA THR A 58 6.41 22.81 -28.40
C THR A 58 5.33 22.68 -29.48
N GLU A 59 4.13 22.23 -29.11
CA GLU A 59 3.04 22.04 -30.07
C GLU A 59 2.54 23.38 -30.64
N ALA A 60 2.42 24.42 -29.80
CA ALA A 60 2.07 25.76 -30.25
C ALA A 60 3.08 26.34 -31.26
N ALA A 61 4.36 25.97 -31.15
CA ALA A 61 5.41 26.40 -32.07
C ALA A 61 5.43 25.63 -33.39
N ASN A 62 4.95 24.38 -33.42
CA ASN A 62 5.13 23.47 -34.55
C ASN A 62 4.04 23.55 -35.64
N ASN A 63 2.87 24.15 -35.38
CA ASN A 63 1.93 24.52 -36.47
C ASN A 63 0.72 25.37 -36.05
N GLY A 64 0.72 26.03 -34.89
CA GLY A 64 -0.46 26.76 -34.43
C GLY A 64 -1.72 25.87 -34.43
N GLY A 65 -1.55 24.60 -34.06
CA GLY A 65 -2.59 23.57 -34.08
C GLY A 65 -3.88 24.07 -33.45
N ASP A 66 -5.00 23.49 -33.88
CA ASP A 66 -6.27 23.84 -33.26
C ASP A 66 -6.22 23.52 -31.76
N MET A 67 -7.11 24.16 -31.00
CA MET A 67 -7.11 24.04 -29.53
C MET A 67 -7.27 22.58 -29.07
N ILE A 68 -7.86 21.71 -29.90
CA ILE A 68 -8.02 20.29 -29.58
C ILE A 68 -6.66 19.61 -29.64
N THR A 69 -5.88 19.79 -30.71
CA THR A 69 -4.52 19.23 -30.82
C THR A 69 -3.60 19.72 -29.70
N ILE A 70 -3.68 21.00 -29.34
CA ILE A 70 -2.90 21.55 -28.22
C ILE A 70 -3.27 20.87 -26.90
N MET A 71 -4.56 20.63 -26.67
CA MET A 71 -5.05 19.98 -25.46
C MET A 71 -4.77 18.47 -25.45
N GLU A 72 -4.73 17.81 -26.61
CA GLU A 72 -4.24 16.42 -26.74
C GLU A 72 -2.79 16.32 -26.28
N ALA A 73 -1.90 17.18 -26.79
CA ALA A 73 -0.51 17.22 -26.35
C ALA A 73 -0.37 17.50 -24.84
N ALA A 74 -1.23 18.35 -24.27
CA ALA A 74 -1.26 18.61 -22.84
C ALA A 74 -1.65 17.37 -22.02
N VAL A 75 -2.68 16.65 -22.45
CA VAL A 75 -3.18 15.44 -21.76
C VAL A 75 -2.17 14.30 -21.86
N ASP A 76 -1.60 14.08 -23.02
CA ASP A 76 -0.59 13.03 -23.24
C ASP A 76 0.64 13.29 -22.37
N ALA A 77 1.16 14.53 -22.38
CA ALA A 77 2.29 14.91 -21.53
C ALA A 77 1.98 14.80 -20.03
N ALA A 78 0.76 15.16 -19.62
CA ALA A 78 0.32 14.95 -18.25
C ALA A 78 0.31 13.46 -17.90
N GLY A 79 -0.16 12.62 -18.82
CA GLY A 79 -0.24 11.17 -18.64
C GLY A 79 1.12 10.53 -18.45
N GLU A 80 2.04 10.83 -19.36
CA GLU A 80 3.43 10.37 -19.31
C GLU A 80 4.15 10.86 -18.05
N SER A 81 3.99 12.14 -17.70
CA SER A 81 4.61 12.72 -16.52
C SER A 81 4.11 12.05 -15.23
N VAL A 82 2.79 11.83 -15.10
CA VAL A 82 2.18 11.13 -13.96
C VAL A 82 2.71 9.70 -13.86
N ALA A 83 2.74 8.94 -14.95
CA ALA A 83 3.29 7.59 -14.97
C ALA A 83 4.77 7.57 -14.55
N ASN A 84 5.52 8.62 -14.86
CA ASN A 84 6.94 8.77 -14.54
C ASN A 84 7.21 9.33 -13.14
N THR A 85 6.20 9.84 -12.41
CA THR A 85 6.39 10.37 -11.05
C THR A 85 7.12 9.41 -10.09
N PRO A 86 6.89 8.08 -10.13
CA PRO A 86 7.63 7.15 -9.27
C PRO A 86 9.09 6.99 -9.68
N ASN A 87 9.49 7.28 -10.92
CA ASN A 87 10.91 7.34 -11.29
C ASN A 87 11.61 8.58 -10.73
N LEU A 88 10.87 9.65 -10.45
CA LEU A 88 11.44 10.92 -9.99
C LEU A 88 11.41 11.08 -8.47
N LEU A 89 10.45 10.42 -7.80
CA LEU A 89 10.28 10.53 -6.37
C LEU A 89 10.25 9.16 -5.69
N ASP A 90 11.27 8.91 -4.86
CA ASP A 90 11.52 7.60 -4.26
C ASP A 90 10.34 7.09 -3.41
N VAL A 91 9.66 7.96 -2.66
CA VAL A 91 8.52 7.55 -1.82
C VAL A 91 7.36 6.98 -2.66
N LEU A 92 7.14 7.54 -3.86
CA LEU A 92 6.13 7.04 -4.81
C LEU A 92 6.57 5.70 -5.42
N ARG A 93 7.85 5.57 -5.78
CA ARG A 93 8.45 4.30 -6.25
C ARG A 93 8.27 3.18 -5.25
N GLN A 94 8.50 3.50 -3.98
CA GLN A 94 8.43 2.55 -2.89
C GLN A 94 6.99 2.14 -2.58
N ALA A 95 6.07 3.10 -2.63
CA ALA A 95 4.65 2.86 -2.47
C ALA A 95 4.00 2.16 -3.68
N GLY A 96 4.65 2.17 -4.85
CA GLY A 96 4.09 1.62 -6.09
C GLY A 96 2.89 2.39 -6.62
N VAL A 97 2.80 3.69 -6.30
CA VAL A 97 1.70 4.56 -6.70
C VAL A 97 2.27 5.79 -7.42
N VAL A 98 1.45 6.41 -8.27
CA VAL A 98 1.77 7.71 -8.89
C VAL A 98 1.38 8.86 -7.96
N ASP A 99 1.88 10.07 -8.25
CA ASP A 99 1.48 11.25 -7.49
C ASP A 99 -0.02 11.55 -7.67
N ALA A 100 -0.77 11.54 -6.57
CA ALA A 100 -2.20 11.82 -6.59
C ALA A 100 -2.52 13.25 -7.06
N GLY A 101 -1.64 14.22 -6.75
CA GLY A 101 -1.78 15.61 -7.22
C GLY A 101 -1.60 15.72 -8.73
N GLY A 102 -0.60 15.05 -9.28
CA GLY A 102 -0.36 14.91 -10.71
C GLY A 102 -1.53 14.23 -11.43
N GLN A 103 -2.03 13.11 -10.90
CA GLN A 103 -3.22 12.43 -11.43
C GLN A 103 -4.45 13.35 -11.43
N GLY A 104 -4.60 14.19 -10.40
CA GLY A 104 -5.64 15.21 -10.34
C GLY A 104 -5.52 16.23 -11.48
N LEU A 105 -4.31 16.72 -11.77
CA LEU A 105 -4.07 17.60 -12.91
C LEU A 105 -4.40 16.93 -14.24
N HIS A 106 -3.89 15.71 -14.49
CA HIS A 106 -4.22 14.96 -15.69
C HIS A 106 -5.74 14.83 -15.89
N THR A 107 -6.47 14.52 -14.82
CA THR A 107 -7.94 14.39 -14.84
C THR A 107 -8.63 15.71 -15.23
N ILE A 108 -8.13 16.85 -14.73
CA ILE A 108 -8.67 18.17 -15.10
C ILE A 108 -8.44 18.46 -16.58
N PHE A 109 -7.24 18.20 -17.10
CA PHE A 109 -6.91 18.45 -18.50
C PHE A 109 -7.67 17.51 -19.45
N ASP A 110 -7.81 16.23 -19.12
CA ASP A 110 -8.65 15.27 -19.88
C ASP A 110 -10.11 15.76 -19.93
N GLY A 111 -10.64 16.26 -18.82
CA GLY A 111 -11.98 16.86 -18.78
C GLY A 111 -12.13 18.07 -19.71
N VAL A 112 -11.12 18.96 -19.77
CA VAL A 112 -11.11 20.11 -20.68
C VAL A 112 -11.06 19.64 -22.15
N LEU A 113 -10.20 18.68 -22.49
CA LEU A 113 -10.11 18.13 -23.84
C LEU A 113 -11.44 17.51 -24.29
N ARG A 114 -12.07 16.70 -23.43
CA ARG A 114 -13.37 16.08 -23.71
C ARG A 114 -14.47 17.11 -23.91
N TYR A 115 -14.47 18.17 -23.11
CA TYR A 115 -15.39 19.29 -23.30
C TYR A 115 -15.21 19.91 -24.69
N LEU A 116 -13.98 20.18 -25.11
CA LEU A 116 -13.68 20.74 -26.43
C LEU A 116 -14.08 19.80 -27.58
N ARG A 117 -14.01 18.48 -27.37
CA ARG A 117 -14.50 17.46 -28.32
C ARG A 117 -16.02 17.27 -28.33
N GLY A 118 -16.76 17.93 -27.43
CA GLY A 118 -18.21 17.78 -27.31
C GLY A 118 -18.67 16.49 -26.62
N GLU A 119 -17.80 15.83 -25.86
CA GLU A 119 -18.06 14.53 -25.20
C GLU A 119 -18.75 14.68 -23.82
N MET A 120 -19.46 15.78 -23.57
CA MET A 120 -20.04 16.13 -22.26
C MET A 120 -20.96 15.06 -21.67
N GLU A 121 -21.84 14.46 -22.48
CA GLU A 121 -22.76 13.41 -22.01
C GLU A 121 -22.03 12.11 -21.62
N GLN A 122 -20.89 11.84 -22.25
CA GLN A 122 -20.06 10.67 -21.96
C GLN A 122 -19.27 10.84 -20.66
N MET A 123 -19.03 12.08 -20.21
CA MET A 123 -18.36 12.37 -18.93
C MET A 123 -19.25 12.11 -17.71
N ARG A 124 -20.59 12.19 -17.83
CA ARG A 124 -21.53 12.06 -16.70
C ARG A 124 -21.51 10.71 -15.99
N PHE A 125 -21.17 9.64 -16.71
CA PHE A 125 -21.22 8.26 -16.20
C PHE A 125 -19.85 7.57 -16.16
N ARG A 126 -18.78 8.31 -16.45
CA ARG A 126 -17.44 7.75 -16.61
C ARG A 126 -16.60 7.97 -15.36
N LYS A 127 -15.98 6.90 -14.88
CA LYS A 127 -14.93 7.00 -13.85
C LYS A 127 -13.65 7.55 -14.49
N PRO A 128 -12.90 8.45 -13.81
CA PRO A 128 -11.60 8.92 -14.30
C PRO A 128 -10.68 7.74 -14.58
N GLN A 129 -9.93 7.80 -15.69
CA GLN A 129 -8.87 6.83 -15.93
C GLN A 129 -7.72 7.10 -14.96
N ILE A 130 -7.42 6.11 -14.13
CA ILE A 130 -6.30 6.15 -13.20
C ILE A 130 -5.07 5.69 -13.95
N ILE A 131 -4.04 6.53 -13.98
CA ILE A 131 -2.75 6.15 -14.55
C ILE A 131 -2.06 5.25 -13.55
N VAL A 132 -1.67 4.07 -14.01
CA VAL A 132 -0.96 3.09 -13.22
C VAL A 132 0.51 3.16 -13.60
N THR A 133 1.41 2.99 -12.62
CA THR A 133 2.83 2.86 -12.89
C THR A 133 3.17 1.43 -13.34
N ASP A 134 4.03 1.29 -14.34
CA ASP A 134 4.57 -0.01 -14.78
C ASP A 134 5.68 -0.53 -13.85
N LEU A 135 6.13 0.30 -12.90
CA LEU A 135 7.13 -0.10 -11.91
C LEU A 135 6.48 -0.98 -10.85
N HIS A 136 6.99 -2.21 -10.70
CA HIS A 136 6.68 -3.04 -9.54
C HIS A 136 7.13 -2.31 -8.28
N ALA A 137 6.21 -2.10 -7.34
CA ALA A 137 6.46 -1.45 -6.06
C ALA A 137 7.70 -2.05 -5.38
N THR A 138 8.76 -1.27 -5.22
CA THR A 138 9.88 -1.66 -4.36
C THR A 138 9.51 -1.31 -2.93
N LYS A 139 8.65 -2.11 -2.30
CA LYS A 139 8.15 -1.82 -0.96
C LYS A 139 9.30 -1.76 0.05
N LEU A 140 9.37 -0.67 0.81
CA LEU A 140 10.16 -0.62 2.05
C LEU A 140 9.63 -1.66 3.05
N PRO A 141 10.48 -2.16 3.96
CA PRO A 141 10.02 -2.74 5.21
C PRO A 141 9.07 -1.75 5.89
N GLN A 142 7.86 -2.18 6.24
CA GLN A 142 7.02 -1.44 7.18
C GLN A 142 7.88 -1.10 8.38
N MET A 143 8.08 0.20 8.61
CA MET A 143 8.81 0.68 9.76
C MET A 143 8.17 0.03 10.99
N ILE A 144 9.04 -0.59 11.76
CA ILE A 144 8.88 -0.92 13.18
C ILE A 144 7.99 0.15 13.81
N ALA A 145 7.07 -0.27 14.68
CA ALA A 145 6.40 0.59 15.64
C ALA A 145 7.45 1.45 16.37
N ALA A 146 7.78 2.58 15.76
CA ALA A 146 8.35 3.71 16.43
C ALA A 146 7.14 4.37 17.05
N ASP A 147 7.22 4.63 18.36
CA ASP A 147 6.22 5.35 19.13
C ASP A 147 5.50 6.37 18.24
N GLU A 148 4.17 6.24 18.08
CA GLU A 148 3.38 7.13 17.24
C GLU A 148 3.64 8.58 17.69
N VAL A 149 4.50 9.29 16.96
CA VAL A 149 4.66 10.72 17.13
C VAL A 149 3.38 11.32 16.57
N PRO A 150 2.58 12.04 17.37
CA PRO A 150 1.31 12.59 16.90
C PRO A 150 1.53 13.44 15.66
N TYR A 151 0.73 13.24 14.61
CA TYR A 151 0.79 14.07 13.40
C TYR A 151 0.41 15.52 13.72
N GLY A 152 -0.38 15.74 14.78
CA GLY A 152 -0.74 17.05 15.28
C GLY A 152 -1.85 17.70 14.46
N TYR A 153 -1.85 19.03 14.40
CA TYR A 153 -2.91 19.81 13.79
C TYR A 153 -2.49 20.44 12.47
N CYS A 154 -3.30 20.23 11.43
CA CYS A 154 -3.27 21.04 10.23
C CYS A 154 -3.98 22.37 10.52
N THR A 155 -3.23 23.46 10.52
CA THR A 155 -3.73 24.82 10.80
C THR A 155 -3.68 25.66 9.55
N GLU A 156 -4.84 26.00 9.01
CA GLU A 156 -5.02 26.83 7.82
C GLU A 156 -5.81 28.10 8.15
N PHE A 157 -5.40 29.24 7.59
CA PHE A 157 -6.15 30.49 7.70
C PHE A 157 -5.74 31.51 6.64
N LEU A 158 -6.61 32.50 6.42
CA LEU A 158 -6.33 33.70 5.65
C LEU A 158 -6.10 34.87 6.61
N LEU A 159 -4.91 35.43 6.62
CA LEU A 159 -4.55 36.65 7.34
C LEU A 159 -4.73 37.85 6.41
N LYS A 160 -5.53 38.84 6.83
CA LYS A 160 -5.64 40.14 6.16
C LYS A 160 -5.03 41.24 7.02
N GLY A 161 -4.24 42.13 6.43
CA GLY A 161 -3.57 43.19 7.15
C GLY A 161 -3.03 44.26 6.19
N GLU A 162 -2.29 45.21 6.74
CA GLU A 162 -1.59 46.22 5.94
C GLU A 162 -0.08 46.00 6.05
N LYS A 163 0.63 46.01 4.91
CA LYS A 163 2.09 45.83 4.82
C LYS A 163 2.58 44.51 5.41
N LEU A 164 1.85 43.42 5.15
CA LEU A 164 2.26 42.07 5.54
C LEU A 164 3.56 41.68 4.85
N ASP A 165 4.59 41.37 5.65
CA ASP A 165 5.87 40.86 5.17
C ASP A 165 5.85 39.34 5.21
N THR A 166 5.50 38.73 4.07
CA THR A 166 5.32 37.27 3.95
C THR A 166 6.61 36.49 4.23
N ASP A 167 7.78 37.06 3.93
CA ASP A 167 9.08 36.44 4.22
C ASP A 167 9.41 36.45 5.71
N LYS A 168 9.09 37.54 6.42
CA LYS A 168 9.21 37.58 7.89
C LYS A 168 8.24 36.60 8.56
N ILE A 169 6.99 36.54 8.09
CA ILE A 169 5.98 35.60 8.59
C ILE A 169 6.48 34.16 8.40
N ARG A 170 6.99 33.83 7.21
CA ARG A 170 7.57 32.51 6.91
C ARG A 170 8.68 32.15 7.88
N LYS A 171 9.71 32.99 8.00
CA LYS A 171 10.86 32.75 8.91
C LYS A 171 10.45 32.57 10.37
N LYS A 172 9.38 33.23 10.82
CA LYS A 172 8.92 33.12 12.21
C LYS A 172 8.13 31.84 12.44
N LEU A 173 7.29 31.45 11.49
CA LEU A 173 6.45 30.26 11.58
C LEU A 173 7.19 28.96 11.27
N GLU A 174 8.28 28.98 10.50
CA GLU A 174 9.14 27.81 10.24
C GLU A 174 9.64 27.14 11.55
N LYS A 175 9.75 27.92 12.63
CA LYS A 175 10.18 27.42 13.94
C LYS A 175 9.04 26.86 14.79
N LYS A 176 7.80 26.93 14.31
CA LYS A 176 6.59 26.59 15.07
C LYS A 176 5.85 25.36 14.50
N GLY A 177 6.38 24.74 13.46
CA GLY A 177 5.75 23.58 12.84
C GLY A 177 6.45 23.16 11.55
N GLU A 178 5.89 22.14 10.92
CA GLU A 178 6.36 21.55 9.69
C GLU A 178 5.44 21.91 8.53
N SER A 179 5.90 21.64 7.29
CA SER A 179 5.10 21.80 6.06
C SER A 179 4.47 23.20 5.91
N LEU A 180 5.19 24.24 6.35
CA LEU A 180 4.71 25.62 6.29
C LEU A 180 4.58 26.12 4.84
N ILE A 181 3.39 26.60 4.52
CA ILE A 181 3.09 27.36 3.31
C ILE A 181 2.61 28.74 3.73
N VAL A 182 3.25 29.78 3.20
CA VAL A 182 2.83 31.18 3.36
C VAL A 182 2.75 31.79 1.98
N VAL A 183 1.53 32.07 1.52
CA VAL A 183 1.28 32.60 0.18
C VAL A 183 0.37 33.82 0.24
N GLY A 184 0.84 34.93 -0.32
CA GLY A 184 0.10 36.19 -0.26
C GLY A 184 0.93 37.37 -0.72
N ASP A 185 0.39 38.55 -0.44
CA ASP A 185 1.02 39.85 -0.63
C ASP A 185 0.89 40.69 0.64
N GLU A 186 1.20 41.99 0.52
CA GLU A 186 1.16 42.95 1.61
C GLU A 186 -0.23 43.19 2.20
N SER A 187 -1.31 42.81 1.50
CA SER A 187 -2.70 43.01 1.92
C SER A 187 -3.33 41.75 2.50
N ALA A 188 -2.93 40.57 2.02
CA ALA A 188 -3.46 39.30 2.50
C ALA A 188 -2.51 38.12 2.26
N ALA A 189 -2.41 37.23 3.24
CA ALA A 189 -1.64 36.00 3.16
C ALA A 189 -2.42 34.79 3.66
N ARG A 190 -2.46 33.72 2.87
CA ARG A 190 -2.95 32.40 3.27
C ARG A 190 -1.80 31.60 3.86
N ILE A 191 -2.02 31.06 5.04
CA ILE A 191 -1.05 30.26 5.80
C ILE A 191 -1.61 28.86 6.01
N HIS A 192 -0.75 27.87 5.82
CA HIS A 192 -0.97 26.46 6.15
C HIS A 192 0.26 25.98 6.90
N ILE A 193 0.09 25.38 8.07
CA ILE A 193 1.19 24.81 8.85
C ILE A 193 0.72 23.57 9.62
N HIS A 194 1.59 22.57 9.72
CA HIS A 194 1.37 21.41 10.59
C HIS A 194 2.08 21.65 11.92
N THR A 195 1.34 21.61 13.02
CA THR A 195 1.91 21.92 14.35
C THR A 195 1.18 21.18 15.46
N LEU A 196 1.90 20.86 16.52
CA LEU A 196 1.30 20.34 17.76
C LEU A 196 0.57 21.44 18.55
N GLU A 197 0.95 22.71 18.34
CA GLU A 197 0.50 23.86 19.13
C GLU A 197 -0.17 24.91 18.21
N PRO A 198 -1.38 24.64 17.66
CA PRO A 198 -2.04 25.54 16.73
C PRO A 198 -2.36 26.92 17.34
N GLY A 199 -2.58 26.98 18.66
CA GLY A 199 -2.85 28.22 19.38
C GLY A 199 -1.73 29.25 19.24
N ASP A 200 -0.48 28.79 19.29
CA ASP A 200 0.72 29.63 19.17
C ASP A 200 0.82 30.31 17.79
N VAL A 201 0.42 29.60 16.74
CA VAL A 201 0.41 30.10 15.36
C VAL A 201 -0.69 31.14 15.20
N ILE A 202 -1.89 30.86 15.72
CA ILE A 202 -3.04 31.76 15.66
C ILE A 202 -2.77 33.05 16.44
N SER A 203 -2.23 32.95 17.65
CA SER A 203 -1.88 34.12 18.47
C SER A 203 -0.83 34.99 17.80
N TYR A 204 0.20 34.40 17.18
CA TYR A 204 1.19 35.16 16.42
C TYR A 204 0.56 35.90 15.23
N ALA A 205 -0.24 35.20 14.42
CA ALA A 205 -0.83 35.77 13.22
C ALA A 205 -1.89 36.85 13.55
N GLY A 206 -2.67 36.67 14.62
CA GLY A 206 -3.61 37.68 15.12
C GLY A 206 -2.94 38.98 15.58
N GLY A 207 -1.65 38.94 15.92
CA GLY A 207 -0.86 40.15 16.22
C GLY A 207 -0.47 40.98 14.98
N LEU A 208 -0.61 40.42 13.77
CA LEU A 208 -0.22 41.06 12.51
C LEU A 208 -1.41 41.57 11.69
N GLY A 209 -2.62 41.10 11.99
CA GLY A 209 -3.81 41.43 11.22
C GLY A 209 -5.03 40.62 11.65
N THR A 210 -6.06 40.62 10.80
CA THR A 210 -7.32 39.92 11.06
C THR A 210 -7.31 38.54 10.41
N LEU A 211 -7.69 37.53 11.19
CA LEU A 211 -7.79 36.13 10.73
C LEU A 211 -9.17 35.84 10.15
N HIS A 212 -9.19 35.16 9.01
CA HIS A 212 -10.38 34.70 8.31
C HIS A 212 -10.23 33.23 7.93
N GLN A 213 -11.36 32.52 7.79
CA GLN A 213 -11.41 31.13 7.33
C GLN A 213 -10.43 30.21 8.09
N VAL A 214 -10.39 30.36 9.41
CA VAL A 214 -9.54 29.54 10.28
C VAL A 214 -10.08 28.11 10.29
N SER A 215 -9.24 27.15 9.90
CA SER A 215 -9.50 25.72 9.93
C SER A 215 -8.36 25.06 10.68
N ILE A 216 -8.67 24.46 11.82
CA ILE A 216 -7.73 23.65 12.60
C ILE A 216 -8.29 22.23 12.60
N ARG A 217 -7.55 21.29 12.03
CA ARG A 217 -7.99 19.90 11.90
C ARG A 217 -6.95 18.98 12.53
N ASN A 218 -7.42 18.06 13.36
CA ASN A 218 -6.58 17.01 13.91
C ASN A 218 -6.25 16.02 12.78
N MET A 219 -4.98 15.91 12.40
CA MET A 219 -4.58 15.01 11.32
C MET A 219 -4.58 13.55 11.75
N ASP A 220 -4.45 13.28 13.06
CA ASP A 220 -4.59 11.92 13.60
C ASP A 220 -6.03 11.41 13.39
N GLU A 221 -7.03 12.29 13.59
CA GLU A 221 -8.44 11.99 13.29
C GLU A 221 -8.70 11.89 11.78
N GLN A 222 -8.12 12.77 10.94
CA GLN A 222 -8.29 12.66 9.49
C GLN A 222 -7.65 11.40 8.89
N HIS A 223 -6.54 10.92 9.47
CA HIS A 223 -5.96 9.62 9.10
C HIS A 223 -6.92 8.49 9.48
N HIS A 224 -7.54 8.58 10.66
CA HIS A 224 -8.59 7.65 11.08
C HIS A 224 -9.80 7.69 10.12
N ASP A 225 -10.29 8.88 9.77
CA ASP A 225 -11.40 9.08 8.83
C ASP A 225 -11.05 8.61 7.40
N TYR A 226 -9.79 8.77 6.96
CA TYR A 226 -9.32 8.24 5.68
C TYR A 226 -9.32 6.71 5.68
N LEU A 227 -8.92 6.09 6.79
CA LEU A 227 -9.08 4.65 7.01
C LEU A 227 -10.58 4.25 7.04
N GLU A 228 -11.45 5.08 7.61
CA GLU A 228 -12.91 4.87 7.56
C GLU A 228 -13.49 5.01 6.16
N MET A 229 -13.05 5.97 5.36
CA MET A 229 -13.49 6.13 3.96
C MET A 229 -12.99 4.99 3.06
N GLN A 230 -11.94 4.28 3.45
CA GLN A 230 -11.55 3.01 2.83
C GLN A 230 -12.46 1.83 3.25
N LYS A 231 -13.11 1.88 4.43
CA LYS A 231 -14.13 0.89 4.84
C LYS A 231 -15.32 0.87 3.86
N ASP A 232 -15.72 2.02 3.33
CA ASP A 232 -16.85 2.17 2.40
C ASP A 232 -16.56 1.75 0.94
N ARG A 233 -15.31 1.40 0.60
CA ARG A 233 -14.90 1.08 -0.78
C ARG A 233 -14.49 -0.37 -1.02
N GLY A 234 -14.49 -1.22 0.01
CA GLY A 234 -14.38 -2.66 -0.16
C GLY A 234 -15.70 -3.25 -0.70
N PRO A 235 -15.69 -4.32 -1.53
CA PRO A 235 -16.90 -5.07 -1.78
C PRO A 235 -17.51 -5.50 -0.44
N ALA A 236 -18.82 -5.32 -0.25
CA ALA A 236 -19.52 -5.79 0.94
C ALA A 236 -19.45 -7.32 0.99
N VAL A 237 -18.42 -7.86 1.63
CA VAL A 237 -18.27 -9.29 1.89
C VAL A 237 -19.13 -9.65 3.09
N ASP A 238 -20.05 -10.60 2.93
CA ASP A 238 -20.93 -11.08 4.00
C ASP A 238 -20.14 -11.69 5.17
N THR A 239 -18.94 -12.22 4.92
CA THR A 239 -18.03 -12.75 5.95
C THR A 239 -16.62 -12.27 5.68
N ALA A 240 -16.01 -11.62 6.67
CA ALA A 240 -14.60 -11.24 6.64
C ALA A 240 -13.71 -12.43 6.98
N ILE A 241 -12.50 -12.47 6.43
CA ILE A 241 -11.49 -13.48 6.76
C ILE A 241 -10.23 -12.76 7.28
N VAL A 242 -9.82 -13.12 8.49
CA VAL A 242 -8.65 -12.59 9.19
C VAL A 242 -7.59 -13.69 9.28
N ALA A 243 -6.41 -13.48 8.70
CA ALA A 243 -5.34 -14.48 8.74
C ALA A 243 -4.10 -13.94 9.45
N VAL A 244 -3.45 -14.79 10.24
CA VAL A 244 -2.11 -14.48 10.75
C VAL A 244 -1.06 -14.94 9.76
N VAL A 245 -0.20 -14.04 9.31
CA VAL A 245 0.79 -14.34 8.27
C VAL A 245 2.14 -13.72 8.64
N ALA A 246 3.22 -14.47 8.39
CA ALA A 246 4.60 -13.99 8.56
C ALA A 246 5.37 -14.10 7.25
N GLY A 247 5.73 -12.96 6.68
CA GLY A 247 6.46 -12.87 5.40
C GLY A 247 5.66 -12.03 4.41
N ASP A 248 6.33 -11.08 3.76
CA ASP A 248 5.71 -10.16 2.80
C ASP A 248 5.18 -10.91 1.57
N GLY A 249 5.94 -11.88 1.04
CA GLY A 249 5.48 -12.70 -0.08
C GLY A 249 4.29 -13.59 0.26
N LEU A 250 4.23 -14.16 1.47
CA LEU A 250 3.05 -14.88 1.94
C LEU A 250 1.86 -13.94 2.15
N SER A 251 2.07 -12.73 2.64
CA SER A 251 1.00 -11.73 2.72
C SER A 251 0.44 -11.40 1.34
N ASP A 252 1.29 -11.28 0.32
CA ASP A 252 0.85 -11.08 -1.07
C ASP A 252 0.01 -12.27 -1.58
N VAL A 253 0.37 -13.51 -1.21
CA VAL A 253 -0.43 -14.72 -1.53
C VAL A 253 -1.81 -14.66 -0.88
N PHE A 254 -1.90 -14.38 0.42
CA PHE A 254 -3.22 -14.27 1.07
C PHE A 254 -4.06 -13.11 0.50
N THR A 255 -3.40 -12.00 0.16
CA THR A 255 -4.05 -10.83 -0.45
C THR A 255 -4.61 -11.17 -1.84
N SER A 256 -3.86 -11.88 -2.68
CA SER A 256 -4.33 -12.27 -4.02
C SER A 256 -5.48 -13.27 -3.98
N LEU A 257 -5.59 -14.03 -2.89
CA LEU A 257 -6.69 -14.96 -2.62
C LEU A 257 -7.92 -14.32 -1.96
N GLY A 258 -7.90 -13.00 -1.73
CA GLY A 258 -9.06 -12.26 -1.23
C GLY A 258 -9.22 -12.23 0.29
N ILE A 259 -8.13 -12.39 1.06
CA ILE A 259 -8.17 -12.17 2.51
C ILE A 259 -8.67 -10.76 2.85
N THR A 260 -9.43 -10.61 3.93
CA THR A 260 -9.95 -9.29 4.35
C THR A 260 -8.95 -8.54 5.20
N VAL A 261 -8.33 -9.20 6.18
CA VAL A 261 -7.36 -8.59 7.10
C VAL A 261 -6.19 -9.55 7.33
N ILE A 262 -4.98 -9.03 7.28
CA ILE A 262 -3.77 -9.76 7.67
C ILE A 262 -3.27 -9.22 9.00
N VAL A 263 -3.08 -10.12 9.96
CA VAL A 263 -2.40 -9.82 11.22
C VAL A 263 -0.96 -10.31 11.10
N PRO A 264 0.05 -9.44 11.25
CA PRO A 264 1.43 -9.90 11.29
C PRO A 264 1.65 -10.85 12.47
N GLY A 265 2.16 -12.05 12.20
CA GLY A 265 2.48 -12.98 13.27
C GLY A 265 3.05 -14.31 12.82
N GLY A 266 3.82 -14.94 13.70
CA GLY A 266 4.54 -16.18 13.40
C GLY A 266 5.21 -16.79 14.64
N GLN A 267 6.10 -17.76 14.46
CA GLN A 267 6.67 -18.58 15.55
C GLN A 267 7.30 -17.79 16.71
N THR A 268 7.86 -16.60 16.44
CA THR A 268 8.56 -15.75 17.40
C THR A 268 7.80 -14.47 17.76
N MET A 269 6.71 -14.17 17.05
CA MET A 269 5.86 -13.01 17.26
C MET A 269 4.39 -13.46 17.15
N ASN A 270 3.88 -14.10 18.20
CA ASN A 270 2.47 -14.45 18.25
C ASN A 270 1.66 -13.19 18.62
N PRO A 271 0.62 -12.84 17.85
CA PRO A 271 -0.26 -11.73 18.18
C PRO A 271 -1.01 -12.02 19.49
N SER A 272 -1.31 -10.96 20.23
CA SER A 272 -2.14 -11.04 21.42
C SER A 272 -3.63 -11.17 21.05
N THR A 273 -4.47 -11.54 22.02
CA THR A 273 -5.92 -11.55 21.85
C THR A 273 -6.45 -10.17 21.46
N LYS A 274 -5.83 -9.10 21.98
CA LYS A 274 -6.17 -7.71 21.63
C LYS A 274 -5.88 -7.41 20.17
N ASP A 275 -4.75 -7.87 19.64
CA ASP A 275 -4.37 -7.63 18.24
C ASP A 275 -5.33 -8.32 17.28
N LEU A 276 -5.69 -9.58 17.57
CA LEU A 276 -6.69 -10.32 16.79
C LEU A 276 -8.08 -9.70 16.89
N LEU A 277 -8.49 -9.25 18.09
CA LEU A 277 -9.76 -8.56 18.28
C LEU A 277 -9.80 -7.27 17.45
N GLN A 278 -8.76 -6.45 17.51
CA GLN A 278 -8.69 -5.22 16.73
C GLN A 278 -8.79 -5.48 15.23
N ALA A 279 -8.12 -6.53 14.73
CA ALA A 279 -8.21 -6.92 13.33
C ALA A 279 -9.62 -7.35 12.92
N VAL A 280 -10.35 -8.07 13.79
CA VAL A 280 -11.75 -8.43 13.55
C VAL A 280 -12.67 -7.20 13.62
N GLU A 281 -12.44 -6.30 14.56
CA GLU A 281 -13.24 -5.08 14.70
C GLU A 281 -13.07 -4.13 13.50
N GLN A 282 -11.87 -4.08 12.91
CA GLN A 282 -11.59 -3.32 11.70
C GLN A 282 -12.33 -3.83 10.46
N ALA A 283 -12.72 -5.11 10.42
CA ALA A 283 -13.45 -5.67 9.29
C ALA A 283 -14.89 -5.13 9.24
N VAL A 284 -15.37 -4.78 8.05
CA VAL A 284 -16.71 -4.17 7.88
C VAL A 284 -17.84 -5.16 8.17
N SER A 285 -17.61 -6.46 7.96
CA SER A 285 -18.63 -7.49 8.19
C SER A 285 -18.87 -7.77 9.67
N ASP A 286 -20.11 -8.08 10.02
CA ASP A 286 -20.53 -8.61 11.34
C ASP A 286 -20.16 -10.08 11.53
N LYS A 287 -19.67 -10.77 10.49
CA LYS A 287 -19.20 -12.15 10.53
C LYS A 287 -17.71 -12.19 10.20
N ALA A 288 -16.94 -12.96 10.95
CA ALA A 288 -15.51 -13.13 10.68
C ALA A 288 -15.05 -14.59 10.86
N ILE A 289 -14.12 -15.01 10.01
CA ILE A 289 -13.38 -16.27 10.13
C ILE A 289 -11.92 -15.93 10.44
N ILE A 290 -11.36 -16.52 11.51
CA ILE A 290 -9.95 -16.37 11.84
C ILE A 290 -9.17 -17.61 11.36
N LEU A 291 -8.07 -17.38 10.65
CA LEU A 291 -7.07 -18.38 10.22
C LEU A 291 -5.77 -18.17 11.02
N PRO A 292 -5.54 -18.90 12.12
CA PRO A 292 -4.40 -18.68 13.00
C PRO A 292 -3.04 -18.99 12.37
N ASN A 293 -3.01 -19.94 11.43
CA ASN A 293 -1.83 -20.42 10.69
C ASN A 293 -0.60 -20.80 11.56
N ASN A 294 -0.81 -20.96 12.87
CA ASN A 294 0.19 -21.31 13.85
C ASN A 294 -0.50 -21.95 15.05
N LYS A 295 -0.05 -23.15 15.44
CA LYS A 295 -0.60 -23.90 16.58
C LYS A 295 -0.66 -23.09 17.89
N ASN A 296 0.30 -22.18 18.11
CA ASN A 296 0.37 -21.38 19.32
C ASN A 296 -0.66 -20.23 19.35
N ILE A 297 -1.27 -19.92 18.21
CA ILE A 297 -2.23 -18.81 18.07
C ILE A 297 -3.67 -19.32 18.16
N VAL A 298 -3.93 -20.60 17.88
CA VAL A 298 -5.29 -21.19 17.87
C VAL A 298 -6.05 -20.91 19.18
N ALA A 299 -5.41 -21.08 20.33
CA ALA A 299 -6.03 -20.80 21.62
C ALA A 299 -6.39 -19.31 21.79
N THR A 300 -5.50 -18.41 21.37
CA THR A 300 -5.71 -16.96 21.38
C THR A 300 -6.85 -16.55 20.45
N ALA A 301 -6.92 -17.12 19.25
CA ALA A 301 -7.99 -16.86 18.28
C ALA A 301 -9.37 -17.26 18.83
N ASN A 302 -9.47 -18.41 19.49
CA ASN A 302 -10.73 -18.86 20.11
C ASN A 302 -11.23 -17.92 21.22
N GLN A 303 -10.34 -17.20 21.91
CA GLN A 303 -10.74 -16.26 22.96
C GLN A 303 -11.44 -15.01 22.40
N VAL A 304 -11.14 -14.62 21.15
CA VAL A 304 -11.68 -13.42 20.52
C VAL A 304 -13.21 -13.48 20.42
N GLN A 305 -13.78 -14.67 20.21
CA GLN A 305 -15.23 -14.89 20.13
C GLN A 305 -16.01 -14.32 21.33
N SER A 306 -15.41 -14.33 22.52
CA SER A 306 -16.04 -13.86 23.76
C SER A 306 -15.90 -12.36 24.02
N LEU A 307 -15.17 -11.64 23.16
CA LEU A 307 -14.77 -10.25 23.37
C LEU A 307 -15.39 -9.26 22.38
N THR A 308 -16.25 -9.74 21.48
CA THR A 308 -16.96 -8.93 20.47
C THR A 308 -18.43 -9.34 20.38
N GLU A 309 -19.25 -8.46 19.82
CA GLU A 309 -20.62 -8.77 19.43
C GLU A 309 -20.70 -9.40 18.02
N LYS A 310 -19.62 -9.33 17.23
CA LYS A 310 -19.53 -9.95 15.90
C LYS A 310 -19.55 -11.47 16.00
N LYS A 311 -20.11 -12.14 14.98
CA LYS A 311 -20.12 -13.59 14.89
C LYS A 311 -18.77 -14.09 14.36
N ILE A 312 -17.91 -14.54 15.26
CA ILE A 312 -16.57 -15.06 14.93
C ILE A 312 -16.56 -16.58 14.94
N GLU A 313 -15.94 -17.18 13.92
CA GLU A 313 -15.56 -18.59 13.91
C GLU A 313 -14.06 -18.73 13.63
N VAL A 314 -13.47 -19.85 14.08
CA VAL A 314 -12.04 -20.13 13.89
C VAL A 314 -11.89 -21.42 13.10
N VAL A 315 -11.23 -21.35 11.93
CA VAL A 315 -10.72 -22.55 11.27
C VAL A 315 -9.34 -22.80 11.87
N PRO A 316 -9.08 -23.93 12.55
CA PRO A 316 -7.91 -24.12 13.40
C PRO A 316 -6.64 -24.44 12.60
N THR A 317 -6.29 -23.61 11.62
CA THR A 317 -5.08 -23.75 10.82
C THR A 317 -3.85 -23.56 11.69
N THR A 318 -2.89 -24.46 11.52
CA THR A 318 -1.65 -24.52 12.30
C THR A 318 -0.40 -24.21 11.47
N THR A 319 -0.56 -24.16 10.15
CA THR A 319 0.48 -23.82 9.17
C THR A 319 -0.05 -22.86 8.11
N ILE A 320 0.87 -22.22 7.39
CA ILE A 320 0.56 -21.31 6.29
C ILE A 320 -0.16 -22.04 5.12
N PRO A 321 0.31 -23.20 4.63
CA PRO A 321 -0.39 -23.92 3.55
C PRO A 321 -1.81 -24.34 3.91
N GLN A 322 -2.05 -24.72 5.17
CA GLN A 322 -3.41 -24.98 5.67
C GLN A 322 -4.31 -23.75 5.55
N GLY A 323 -3.78 -22.56 5.86
CA GLY A 323 -4.48 -21.28 5.67
C GLY A 323 -4.79 -20.97 4.22
N VAL A 324 -3.84 -21.21 3.31
CA VAL A 324 -4.01 -21.02 1.87
C VAL A 324 -5.11 -21.95 1.33
N ALA A 325 -5.06 -23.24 1.66
CA ALA A 325 -6.06 -24.21 1.23
C ALA A 325 -7.45 -23.92 1.82
N ALA A 326 -7.51 -23.51 3.09
CA ALA A 326 -8.75 -23.06 3.71
C ALA A 326 -9.34 -21.85 2.96
N LEU A 327 -8.52 -20.84 2.64
CA LEU A 327 -8.97 -19.65 1.93
C LEU A 327 -9.42 -19.94 0.50
N LEU A 328 -8.71 -20.81 -0.23
CA LEU A 328 -9.09 -21.26 -1.58
C LEU A 328 -10.44 -21.99 -1.62
N ALA A 329 -10.78 -22.69 -0.53
CA ALA A 329 -12.02 -23.43 -0.41
C ALA A 329 -13.20 -22.58 0.08
N PHE A 330 -12.98 -21.31 0.42
CA PHE A 330 -14.04 -20.43 0.88
C PHE A 330 -15.07 -20.19 -0.24
N ASP A 331 -16.35 -20.36 0.09
CA ASP A 331 -17.47 -20.20 -0.83
C ASP A 331 -18.28 -18.95 -0.44
N TYR A 332 -18.28 -17.95 -1.32
CA TYR A 332 -18.97 -16.67 -1.13
C TYR A 332 -20.50 -16.81 -1.06
N GLU A 333 -21.07 -17.90 -1.55
CA GLU A 333 -22.52 -18.16 -1.52
C GLU A 333 -22.93 -19.00 -0.29
N ALA A 334 -21.97 -19.61 0.40
CA ALA A 334 -22.22 -20.45 1.56
C ALA A 334 -22.34 -19.62 2.86
N ASN A 335 -23.17 -20.10 3.79
CA ASN A 335 -23.24 -19.50 5.13
C ASN A 335 -21.97 -19.79 5.95
N LEU A 336 -21.78 -19.04 7.04
CA LEU A 336 -20.61 -19.14 7.91
C LEU A 336 -20.31 -20.57 8.38
N GLU A 337 -21.31 -21.30 8.88
CA GLU A 337 -21.13 -22.67 9.39
C GLU A 337 -20.69 -23.64 8.30
N SER A 338 -21.28 -23.52 7.11
CA SER A 338 -20.92 -24.33 5.93
C SER A 338 -19.50 -24.02 5.48
N ASN A 339 -19.12 -22.74 5.47
CA ASN A 339 -17.75 -22.32 5.17
C ASN A 339 -16.75 -22.90 6.17
N ILE A 340 -17.03 -22.88 7.48
CA ILE A 340 -16.15 -23.50 8.47
C ILE A 340 -15.94 -25.00 8.18
N GLN A 341 -16.99 -25.73 7.83
CA GLN A 341 -16.86 -27.16 7.48
C GLN A 341 -16.04 -27.39 6.22
N ILE A 342 -16.27 -26.61 5.16
CA ILE A 342 -15.55 -26.71 3.87
C ILE A 342 -14.07 -26.38 4.07
N MET A 343 -13.78 -25.24 4.71
CA MET A 343 -12.43 -24.77 4.98
C MET A 343 -11.66 -25.73 5.90
N THR A 344 -12.32 -26.26 6.94
CA THR A 344 -11.71 -27.25 7.85
C THR A 344 -11.38 -28.55 7.12
N ARG A 345 -12.22 -28.99 6.18
CA ARG A 345 -11.93 -30.16 5.35
C ARG A 345 -10.75 -29.90 4.41
N ALA A 346 -10.71 -28.74 3.77
CA ALA A 346 -9.65 -28.35 2.85
C ALA A 346 -8.28 -28.30 3.54
N MET A 347 -8.19 -27.66 4.71
CA MET A 347 -6.92 -27.62 5.45
C MET A 347 -6.43 -29.02 5.86
N GLY A 348 -7.33 -29.98 6.08
CA GLY A 348 -6.97 -31.35 6.46
C GLY A 348 -6.41 -32.20 5.32
N ALA A 349 -6.56 -31.76 4.07
CA ALA A 349 -6.00 -32.45 2.90
C ALA A 349 -4.52 -32.09 2.68
N VAL A 350 -4.05 -30.98 3.25
CA VAL A 350 -2.70 -30.47 3.01
C VAL A 350 -1.71 -31.00 4.04
N LYS A 351 -0.56 -31.48 3.56
CA LYS A 351 0.61 -31.72 4.41
C LYS A 351 1.62 -30.60 4.25
N THR A 352 2.16 -30.13 5.36
CA THR A 352 3.15 -29.06 5.37
C THR A 352 4.53 -29.59 5.75
N ILE A 353 5.52 -29.29 4.92
CA ILE A 353 6.93 -29.43 5.26
C ILE A 353 7.51 -28.04 5.57
N GLU A 354 8.17 -27.88 6.71
CA GLU A 354 8.91 -26.66 7.04
C GLU A 354 10.39 -26.99 7.26
N ILE A 355 11.28 -26.20 6.65
CA ILE A 355 12.73 -26.40 6.75
C ILE A 355 13.38 -25.13 7.28
N CYS A 356 14.16 -25.26 8.34
CA CYS A 356 14.93 -24.16 8.92
C CYS A 356 16.28 -24.63 9.46
N ARG A 357 17.04 -23.73 10.07
CA ARG A 357 18.32 -24.03 10.73
C ARG A 357 18.16 -24.05 12.24
N ALA A 358 18.71 -25.07 12.88
CA ALA A 358 18.69 -25.20 14.33
C ALA A 358 19.44 -24.04 15.02
N VAL A 359 18.77 -23.33 15.92
CA VAL A 359 19.38 -22.21 16.68
C VAL A 359 20.34 -22.67 17.78
N ARG A 360 20.19 -23.91 18.25
CA ARG A 360 21.03 -24.54 19.28
C ARG A 360 21.21 -26.02 19.01
N SER A 361 22.24 -26.61 19.61
CA SER A 361 22.40 -28.06 19.63
C SER A 361 21.37 -28.68 20.59
N ALA A 362 20.77 -29.79 20.19
CA ALA A 362 19.76 -30.49 20.99
C ALA A 362 19.72 -31.98 20.63
N LYS A 363 19.14 -32.79 21.52
CA LYS A 363 18.78 -34.18 21.23
C LYS A 363 17.27 -34.31 21.39
N LEU A 364 16.58 -34.73 20.34
CA LEU A 364 15.14 -34.96 20.35
C LEU A 364 14.89 -36.38 19.84
N GLY A 365 14.42 -37.26 20.72
CA GLY A 365 14.39 -38.71 20.44
C GLY A 365 15.78 -39.22 20.05
N ASP A 366 15.87 -39.85 18.88
CA ASP A 366 17.11 -40.37 18.30
C ASP A 366 17.91 -39.35 17.49
N LEU A 367 17.32 -38.18 17.20
CA LEU A 367 17.94 -37.15 16.38
C LEU A 367 18.91 -36.30 17.21
N LYS A 368 20.19 -36.32 16.82
CA LYS A 368 21.23 -35.42 17.34
C LYS A 368 21.34 -34.20 16.41
N ILE A 369 20.99 -33.03 16.92
CA ILE A 369 20.93 -31.77 16.18
C ILE A 369 22.10 -30.90 16.61
N LYS A 370 22.88 -30.41 15.65
CA LYS A 370 23.94 -29.40 15.88
C LYS A 370 23.42 -28.00 15.60
N LYS A 371 23.95 -27.00 16.30
CA LYS A 371 23.70 -25.59 15.98
C LYS A 371 23.99 -25.30 14.49
N LYS A 372 23.10 -24.53 13.84
CA LYS A 372 23.06 -24.19 12.41
C LYS A 372 22.75 -25.33 11.44
N GLN A 373 22.54 -26.54 11.93
CA GLN A 373 22.21 -27.69 11.09
C GLN A 373 20.80 -27.56 10.52
N PRO A 374 20.60 -27.87 9.22
CA PRO A 374 19.26 -27.95 8.63
C PRO A 374 18.41 -29.02 9.30
N ILE A 375 17.17 -28.64 9.62
CA ILE A 375 16.16 -29.49 10.24
C ILE A 375 14.82 -29.32 9.52
N GLY A 376 14.02 -30.38 9.53
CA GLY A 376 12.75 -30.44 8.80
C GLY A 376 11.60 -30.91 9.69
N PHE A 377 10.49 -30.18 9.61
CA PHE A 377 9.25 -30.44 10.33
C PHE A 377 8.17 -30.88 9.36
N LEU A 378 7.44 -31.94 9.69
CA LEU A 378 6.23 -32.38 8.97
C LEU A 378 5.04 -32.08 9.87
N ASP A 379 4.14 -31.21 9.44
CA ASP A 379 2.97 -30.77 10.21
C ASP A 379 3.32 -30.33 11.65
N GLY A 380 4.49 -29.69 11.80
CA GLY A 380 5.01 -29.18 13.08
C GLY A 380 5.84 -30.17 13.91
N ASP A 381 5.95 -31.43 13.48
CA ASP A 381 6.76 -32.46 14.15
C ASP A 381 8.15 -32.56 13.51
N LEU A 382 9.20 -32.51 14.34
CA LEU A 382 10.57 -32.63 13.86
C LEU A 382 10.86 -34.08 13.42
N VAL A 383 11.05 -34.29 12.11
CA VAL A 383 11.18 -35.63 11.53
C VAL A 383 12.50 -35.87 10.77
N SER A 384 13.27 -34.82 10.50
CA SER A 384 14.46 -34.91 9.65
C SER A 384 15.56 -33.92 10.06
N VAL A 385 16.81 -34.37 9.92
CA VAL A 385 18.03 -33.59 10.11
C VAL A 385 18.99 -33.96 8.98
N GLY A 386 19.69 -32.97 8.43
CA GLY A 386 20.54 -33.17 7.25
C GLY A 386 21.76 -32.27 7.19
N GLU A 387 22.48 -32.36 6.07
CA GLU A 387 23.64 -31.51 5.78
C GLU A 387 23.25 -30.22 5.05
N SER A 388 22.19 -30.30 4.23
CA SER A 388 21.63 -29.18 3.46
C SER A 388 20.10 -29.19 3.55
N GLY A 389 19.45 -28.06 3.21
CA GLY A 389 17.99 -27.99 3.14
C GLY A 389 17.41 -28.98 2.11
N LEU A 390 18.09 -29.15 0.98
CA LEU A 390 17.71 -30.10 -0.07
C LEU A 390 17.84 -31.56 0.40
N ASP A 391 18.86 -31.90 1.18
CA ASP A 391 19.00 -33.23 1.80
C ASP A 391 17.84 -33.51 2.77
N VAL A 392 17.53 -32.54 3.64
CA VAL A 392 16.39 -32.63 4.57
C VAL A 392 15.08 -32.84 3.80
N LEU A 393 14.84 -32.04 2.76
CA LEU A 393 13.62 -32.12 1.95
C LEU A 393 13.48 -33.48 1.28
N ASN A 394 14.53 -33.96 0.62
CA ASN A 394 14.51 -35.24 -0.07
C ASN A 394 14.23 -36.41 0.90
N LYS A 395 14.83 -36.38 2.10
CA LYS A 395 14.55 -37.36 3.17
C LYS A 395 13.12 -37.32 3.69
N MET A 396 12.45 -36.16 3.60
CA MET A 396 11.06 -36.03 4.02
C MET A 396 10.11 -36.47 2.91
N LEU A 397 10.34 -36.04 1.67
CA LEU A 397 9.53 -36.45 0.52
C LEU A 397 9.54 -37.97 0.32
N SER A 398 10.68 -38.64 0.56
CA SER A 398 10.77 -40.10 0.45
C SER A 398 9.97 -40.87 1.51
N LYS A 399 9.53 -40.20 2.58
CA LYS A 399 8.68 -40.79 3.64
C LYS A 399 7.18 -40.58 3.39
N LEU A 400 6.82 -39.80 2.38
CA LEU A 400 5.43 -39.48 2.05
C LEU A 400 4.95 -40.36 0.90
N ASP A 401 3.68 -40.76 0.95
CA ASP A 401 3.01 -41.41 -0.17
C ASP A 401 2.61 -40.34 -1.20
N LEU A 402 3.47 -40.16 -2.20
CA LEU A 402 3.29 -39.17 -3.26
C LEU A 402 2.38 -39.67 -4.40
N GLY A 403 1.83 -40.89 -4.31
CA GLY A 403 1.04 -41.48 -5.40
C GLY A 403 -0.33 -40.82 -5.62
N LYS A 404 -0.80 -40.00 -4.67
CA LYS A 404 -2.07 -39.28 -4.73
C LYS A 404 -1.92 -37.75 -4.68
N ILE A 405 -0.68 -37.27 -4.70
CA ILE A 405 -0.34 -35.85 -4.65
C ILE A 405 -0.33 -35.33 -6.08
N GLU A 406 -0.93 -34.17 -6.30
CA GLU A 406 -0.99 -33.53 -7.61
C GLU A 406 -0.03 -32.34 -7.67
N VAL A 407 0.04 -31.56 -6.59
CA VAL A 407 0.78 -30.29 -6.54
C VAL A 407 1.69 -30.21 -5.32
N ILE A 408 2.90 -29.69 -5.53
CA ILE A 408 3.80 -29.25 -4.47
C ILE A 408 4.15 -27.78 -4.70
N THR A 409 3.83 -26.95 -3.71
CA THR A 409 4.13 -25.51 -3.75
C THR A 409 5.23 -25.18 -2.76
N ILE A 410 6.32 -24.59 -3.23
CA ILE A 410 7.51 -24.24 -2.44
C ILE A 410 7.50 -22.74 -2.16
N TYR A 411 7.22 -22.36 -0.91
CA TYR A 411 7.36 -20.99 -0.41
C TYR A 411 8.76 -20.78 0.18
N TYR A 412 9.62 -20.03 -0.50
CA TYR A 412 10.97 -19.75 0.01
C TYR A 412 11.02 -18.49 0.89
N GLY A 413 11.80 -18.57 1.97
CA GLY A 413 11.92 -17.51 2.97
C GLY A 413 12.88 -16.38 2.61
N ALA A 414 12.90 -15.33 3.43
CA ALA A 414 13.64 -14.09 3.17
C ALA A 414 15.16 -14.27 2.97
N ASP A 415 15.75 -15.25 3.66
CA ASP A 415 17.19 -15.55 3.60
C ASP A 415 17.57 -16.52 2.47
N THR A 416 16.59 -16.99 1.68
CA THR A 416 16.80 -17.94 0.58
C THR A 416 16.80 -17.20 -0.76
N LYS A 417 17.83 -17.42 -1.59
CA LYS A 417 17.90 -16.80 -2.93
C LYS A 417 16.94 -17.48 -3.91
N PRO A 418 16.31 -16.74 -4.85
CA PRO A 418 15.42 -17.33 -5.85
C PRO A 418 16.06 -18.47 -6.67
N ALA A 419 17.33 -18.31 -7.05
CA ALA A 419 18.06 -19.35 -7.79
C ALA A 419 18.24 -20.65 -6.99
N GLU A 420 18.39 -20.56 -5.66
CA GLU A 420 18.48 -21.74 -4.79
C GLU A 420 17.13 -22.45 -4.70
N ALA A 421 16.03 -21.70 -4.59
CA ALA A 421 14.68 -22.26 -4.58
C ALA A 421 14.33 -22.96 -5.91
N GLU A 422 14.70 -22.36 -7.05
CA GLU A 422 14.50 -23.00 -8.36
C GLU A 422 15.36 -24.25 -8.55
N GLN A 423 16.58 -24.28 -8.00
CA GLN A 423 17.39 -25.49 -8.00
C GLN A 423 16.70 -26.61 -7.20
N VAL A 424 16.14 -26.30 -6.03
CA VAL A 424 15.36 -27.26 -5.23
C VAL A 424 14.16 -27.77 -6.03
N ALA A 425 13.42 -26.88 -6.69
CA ALA A 425 12.28 -27.26 -7.51
C ALA A 425 12.68 -28.16 -8.69
N GLY A 426 13.79 -27.83 -9.38
CA GLY A 426 14.34 -28.64 -10.47
C GLY A 426 14.70 -30.06 -10.03
N ASP A 427 15.30 -30.20 -8.85
CA ASP A 427 15.63 -31.50 -8.25
C ASP A 427 14.38 -32.35 -7.98
N ILE A 428 13.30 -31.74 -7.50
CA ILE A 428 12.03 -32.43 -7.24
C ILE A 428 11.36 -32.83 -8.56
N ARG A 429 11.28 -31.91 -9.54
CA ARG A 429 10.72 -32.17 -10.88
C ARG A 429 11.43 -33.35 -11.57
N SER A 430 12.75 -33.46 -11.41
CA SER A 430 13.55 -34.56 -11.98
C SER A 430 13.23 -35.91 -11.34
N ARG A 431 12.99 -35.95 -10.02
CA ARG A 431 12.69 -37.19 -9.28
C ARG A 431 11.23 -37.62 -9.38
N TYR A 432 10.32 -36.65 -9.47
CA TYR A 432 8.87 -36.85 -9.46
C TYR A 432 8.23 -36.11 -10.64
N PRO A 433 8.45 -36.57 -11.89
CA PRO A 433 8.00 -35.88 -13.10
C PRO A 433 6.47 -35.80 -13.23
N GLN A 434 5.73 -36.60 -12.47
CA GLN A 434 4.28 -36.58 -12.42
C GLN A 434 3.69 -35.44 -11.57
N LEU A 435 4.50 -34.77 -10.75
CA LEU A 435 4.03 -33.72 -9.82
C LEU A 435 4.18 -32.33 -10.45
N GLN A 436 3.17 -31.48 -10.27
CA GLN A 436 3.28 -30.06 -10.57
C GLN A 436 4.03 -29.37 -9.44
N ILE A 437 5.15 -28.70 -9.77
CA ILE A 437 5.98 -28.01 -8.78
C ILE A 437 5.93 -26.51 -9.02
N GLU A 438 5.42 -25.77 -8.05
CA GLU A 438 5.34 -24.31 -8.05
C GLU A 438 6.34 -23.72 -7.06
N VAL A 439 6.93 -22.58 -7.43
CA VAL A 439 7.86 -21.85 -6.57
C VAL A 439 7.31 -20.45 -6.36
N VAL A 440 7.08 -20.11 -5.09
CA VAL A 440 6.48 -18.85 -4.68
C VAL A 440 7.40 -18.17 -3.68
N ARG A 441 7.58 -16.86 -3.82
CA ARG A 441 8.29 -16.08 -2.80
C ARG A 441 7.40 -16.00 -1.56
N GLY A 442 7.83 -16.58 -0.45
CA GLY A 442 7.11 -16.47 0.81
C GLY A 442 7.64 -15.34 1.70
N GLY A 443 8.96 -15.09 1.69
CA GLY A 443 9.56 -14.00 2.46
C GLY A 443 9.44 -14.16 3.98
N GLN A 444 9.04 -15.34 4.45
CA GLN A 444 8.91 -15.63 5.87
C GLN A 444 10.28 -15.57 6.57
N PRO A 445 10.33 -15.09 7.83
CA PRO A 445 11.53 -15.15 8.64
C PRO A 445 11.79 -16.59 9.11
N HIS A 446 13.05 -16.91 9.40
CA HIS A 446 13.54 -18.14 10.03
C HIS A 446 13.45 -19.44 9.22
N TYR A 447 12.35 -19.68 8.48
CA TYR A 447 12.21 -20.85 7.63
C TYR A 447 12.79 -20.59 6.25
N ASN A 448 13.67 -21.47 5.80
CA ASN A 448 14.21 -21.42 4.44
C ASN A 448 13.15 -21.82 3.41
N TYR A 449 12.32 -22.81 3.76
CA TYR A 449 11.24 -23.32 2.93
C TYR A 449 10.02 -23.67 3.80
N ILE A 450 8.84 -23.28 3.34
CA ILE A 450 7.55 -23.85 3.74
C ILE A 450 7.01 -24.48 2.46
N ILE A 451 6.57 -25.74 2.52
CA ILE A 451 6.22 -26.52 1.34
C ILE A 451 4.84 -27.11 1.57
N SER A 452 3.92 -26.80 0.65
CA SER A 452 2.61 -27.43 0.57
C SER A 452 2.71 -28.71 -0.23
N ILE A 453 1.99 -29.74 0.20
CA ILE A 453 1.85 -31.03 -0.47
C ILE A 453 0.35 -31.34 -0.51
N GLU A 454 -0.22 -31.29 -1.71
CA GLU A 454 -1.66 -31.30 -1.97
C GLU A 454 -2.06 -32.40 -2.96
#